data_AF-A0A1Y1Q6H6-F1
#
_entry.id   AF-A0A1Y1Q6H6-F1
#
_cell.length_a   1.000
_cell.length_b   1.000
_cell.length_c   1.000
_cell.angle_alpha   90.00
_cell.angle_beta   90.00
_cell.angle_gamma   90.00
#
_symmetry.space_group_name_H-M   'P 1'
#
loop_
_entity.id
_entity.type
_entity.pdbx_description
1 polymer ?
#
loop_
_entity_poly.entity_id
_entity_poly.type
_entity_poly.pdbx_seq_one_letter_code
_entity_poly.pdbx_strand_id
1 'polypeptide(L)'
;MSIRSLIVERLKLMVPAFEGRVLGVVDLVAVQQSYIKAKSCYIWRNKTKASPNDSLNFLNQIIQTEYAVLITTKNEKDHGGIDSSDVADDLCYQIFNALAGWQPLESSFCMSYERGQNYFDRNMLFWTEYYSLPRTAQTSYDSVDWTQPYPYHPNYPGAYMMTTDVAVQTGHPVYINAENHLELACAESLPRAQGFGLCAFPANPGGNVSVYVDGFISRADWTPITGTLFLIPGKTYYLSNTEPGKLTSTPPTTGYLLSVGTAIYPDTLDIEISQLIQLI
;
A
#
# COMPACT_ATOMS: atom_id res chain seq x y z
N MET A 1 7.04 1.66 -11.67
CA MET A 1 8.48 2.03 -11.85
C MET A 1 8.95 2.78 -10.61
N SER A 2 10.19 2.59 -10.14
CA SER A 2 10.68 3.27 -8.92
C SER A 2 11.15 4.70 -9.21
N ILE A 3 11.07 5.62 -8.23
CA ILE A 3 11.55 7.02 -8.38
C ILE A 3 13.04 7.05 -8.75
N ARG A 4 13.85 6.15 -8.16
CA ARG A 4 15.26 5.99 -8.53
C ARG A 4 15.42 5.66 -10.02
N SER A 5 14.57 4.78 -10.58
CA SER A 5 14.59 4.45 -12.00
C SER A 5 14.25 5.67 -12.87
N LEU A 6 13.27 6.48 -12.45
CA LEU A 6 12.92 7.72 -13.14
C LEU A 6 14.09 8.73 -13.13
N ILE A 7 14.77 8.88 -12.00
CA ILE A 7 15.98 9.72 -11.89
C ILE A 7 17.06 9.22 -12.86
N VAL A 8 17.30 7.91 -12.92
CA VAL A 8 18.28 7.31 -13.84
C VAL A 8 17.93 7.60 -15.30
N GLU A 9 16.69 7.36 -15.71
CA GLU A 9 16.24 7.60 -17.08
C GLU A 9 16.36 9.08 -17.46
N ARG A 10 15.95 9.97 -16.56
CA ARG A 10 16.08 11.41 -16.77
C ARG A 10 17.52 11.85 -16.91
N LEU A 11 18.42 11.40 -16.05
CA LEU A 11 19.83 11.76 -16.14
C LEU A 11 20.49 11.19 -17.40
N LYS A 12 20.12 9.98 -17.84
CA LYS A 12 20.58 9.45 -19.13
C LYS A 12 20.16 10.31 -20.31
N LEU A 13 18.96 10.88 -20.26
CA LEU A 13 18.42 11.74 -21.31
C LEU A 13 19.04 13.15 -21.27
N MET A 14 19.13 13.74 -20.08
CA MET A 14 19.46 15.16 -19.90
C MET A 14 20.96 15.41 -19.75
N VAL A 15 21.75 14.40 -19.36
CA VAL A 15 23.19 14.52 -19.08
C VAL A 15 23.97 13.52 -19.95
N PRO A 16 24.10 13.80 -21.27
CA PRO A 16 24.78 12.90 -22.21
C PRO A 16 26.27 12.75 -21.90
N ALA A 17 26.86 13.65 -21.10
CA ALA A 17 28.25 13.58 -20.65
C ALA A 17 28.59 12.30 -19.86
N PHE A 18 27.59 11.60 -19.31
CA PHE A 18 27.77 10.29 -18.69
C PHE A 18 27.79 9.13 -19.69
N GLU A 19 27.50 9.35 -20.98
CA GLU A 19 27.51 8.31 -22.03
C GLU A 19 26.63 7.09 -21.65
N GLY A 20 25.51 7.34 -20.98
CA GLY A 20 24.60 6.29 -20.49
C GLY A 20 25.08 5.57 -19.21
N ARG A 21 26.20 5.95 -18.61
CA ARG A 21 26.79 5.35 -17.39
C ARG A 21 26.16 5.89 -16.11
N VAL A 22 24.84 5.75 -16.04
CA VAL A 22 23.99 6.15 -14.92
C VAL A 22 23.34 4.89 -14.32
N LEU A 23 23.71 4.55 -13.09
CA LEU A 23 23.50 3.23 -12.46
C LEU A 23 22.93 3.31 -11.03
N GLY A 24 22.59 2.16 -10.42
CA GLY A 24 22.02 2.07 -9.06
C GLY A 24 22.94 1.44 -8.01
N VAL A 25 22.49 1.36 -6.74
CA VAL A 25 23.26 0.85 -5.57
C VAL A 25 23.83 -0.55 -5.72
N VAL A 26 23.11 -1.47 -6.37
CA VAL A 26 23.54 -2.86 -6.49
C VAL A 26 24.90 -2.94 -7.21
N ASP A 27 25.21 -1.93 -8.02
CA ASP A 27 26.49 -1.82 -8.71
C ASP A 27 27.61 -1.26 -7.83
N LEU A 28 27.35 -0.55 -6.72
CA LEU A 28 28.38 0.10 -5.89
C LEU A 28 29.34 -0.90 -5.22
N VAL A 29 28.83 -2.08 -4.82
CA VAL A 29 29.66 -3.18 -4.27
C VAL A 29 30.46 -3.89 -5.36
N ALA A 30 29.90 -4.06 -6.57
CA ALA A 30 30.62 -4.60 -7.72
C ALA A 30 31.70 -3.62 -8.25
N VAL A 31 31.41 -2.33 -8.15
CA VAL A 31 32.25 -1.21 -8.53
C VAL A 31 33.45 -1.02 -7.57
N GLN A 32 33.29 -1.39 -6.29
CA GLN A 32 34.40 -1.48 -5.33
C GLN A 32 35.39 -2.61 -5.65
N GLN A 33 34.98 -3.64 -6.38
CA GLN A 33 35.82 -4.81 -6.66
C GLN A 33 36.70 -4.69 -7.90
N SER A 34 36.41 -3.78 -8.86
CA SER A 34 37.35 -3.20 -9.84
C SER A 34 36.61 -2.46 -10.98
N TYR A 35 37.11 -1.27 -11.34
CA TYR A 35 36.76 -0.41 -12.50
C TYR A 35 35.56 0.56 -12.36
N ILE A 36 35.60 1.48 -11.37
CA ILE A 36 34.85 2.74 -11.48
C ILE A 36 35.33 3.48 -12.75
N LYS A 37 34.45 3.64 -13.74
CA LYS A 37 34.76 4.41 -14.95
C LYS A 37 34.59 5.91 -14.69
N ALA A 38 35.53 6.72 -15.16
CA ALA A 38 35.47 8.18 -15.07
C ALA A 38 34.31 8.77 -15.87
N LYS A 39 33.60 9.76 -15.34
CA LYS A 39 32.30 10.26 -15.85
C LYS A 39 31.19 9.20 -15.74
N SER A 40 30.99 8.66 -14.53
CA SER A 40 29.84 7.79 -14.22
C SER A 40 29.03 8.40 -13.09
N CYS A 41 27.76 8.03 -13.03
CA CYS A 41 26.79 8.51 -12.06
C CYS A 41 26.08 7.34 -11.37
N TYR A 42 26.03 7.34 -10.04
CA TYR A 42 25.37 6.31 -9.24
C TYR A 42 24.31 6.92 -8.33
N ILE A 43 23.11 6.34 -8.34
CA ILE A 43 21.95 6.90 -7.62
C ILE A 43 21.41 5.91 -6.59
N TRP A 44 21.18 6.42 -5.39
CA TRP A 44 20.53 5.66 -4.32
C TRP A 44 19.63 6.48 -3.44
N ARG A 45 18.73 5.80 -2.74
CA ARG A 45 17.98 6.39 -1.65
C ARG A 45 18.89 6.47 -0.43
N ASN A 46 19.22 7.68 0.01
CA ASN A 46 20.12 7.90 1.13
C ASN A 46 19.38 7.77 2.47
N LYS A 47 18.27 8.49 2.62
CA LYS A 47 17.45 8.45 3.84
C LYS A 47 16.00 8.82 3.53
N THR A 48 15.11 8.44 4.43
CA THR A 48 13.70 8.86 4.41
C THR A 48 13.34 9.38 5.79
N LYS A 49 12.63 10.51 5.83
CA LYS A 49 12.12 11.12 7.07
C LYS A 49 10.65 11.45 6.87
N ALA A 50 9.82 11.08 7.84
CA ALA A 50 8.44 11.53 7.92
C ALA A 50 8.36 12.78 8.80
N SER A 51 7.49 13.73 8.42
CA SER A 51 7.02 14.77 9.32
C SER A 51 6.14 14.15 10.42
N PRO A 52 5.87 14.88 11.52
CA PRO A 52 4.74 14.56 12.39
C PRO A 52 3.44 14.45 11.57
N ASN A 53 2.49 13.66 12.09
CA ASN A 53 1.17 13.58 11.49
C ASN A 53 0.43 14.91 11.73
N ASP A 54 0.01 15.56 10.65
CA ASP A 54 -0.66 16.85 10.70
C ASP A 54 -2.20 16.69 10.65
N SER A 55 -2.70 15.57 11.13
CA SER A 55 -4.12 15.23 11.09
C SER A 55 -4.51 14.38 12.29
N LEU A 56 -5.72 14.62 12.80
CA LEU A 56 -6.22 13.94 14.00
C LEU A 56 -6.78 12.55 13.71
N ASN A 57 -7.46 12.40 12.56
CA ASN A 57 -8.23 11.20 12.26
C ASN A 57 -7.66 10.41 11.08
N PHE A 58 -6.68 10.94 10.35
CA PHE A 58 -6.12 10.31 9.17
C PHE A 58 -4.61 10.55 9.07
N LEU A 59 -3.91 9.78 8.22
CA LEU A 59 -2.48 9.99 8.01
C LEU A 59 -2.30 11.12 7.00
N ASN A 60 -1.77 12.25 7.45
CA ASN A 60 -1.32 13.33 6.60
C ASN A 60 0.10 13.69 7.02
N GLN A 61 1.08 13.14 6.31
CA GLN A 61 2.49 13.37 6.58
C GLN A 61 3.22 13.74 5.30
N ILE A 62 4.17 14.66 5.43
CA ILE A 62 5.15 14.87 4.38
C ILE A 62 6.26 13.84 4.58
N ILE A 63 6.40 12.95 3.60
CA ILE A 63 7.52 12.00 3.55
C ILE A 63 8.59 12.60 2.68
N GLN A 64 9.69 13.01 3.30
CA GLN A 64 10.85 13.53 2.61
C GLN A 64 11.83 12.39 2.35
N THR A 65 12.07 12.10 1.08
CA THR A 65 13.07 11.10 0.67
C THR A 65 14.27 11.78 0.05
N GLU A 66 15.45 11.52 0.60
CA GLU A 66 16.71 12.04 0.06
C GLU A 66 17.34 10.99 -0.85
N TYR A 67 17.72 11.39 -2.05
CA TYR A 67 18.50 10.63 -3.00
C TYR A 67 19.91 11.19 -3.07
N ALA A 68 20.90 10.32 -3.05
CA ALA A 68 22.29 10.66 -3.29
C ALA A 68 22.66 10.31 -4.73
N VAL A 69 23.39 11.23 -5.37
CA VAL A 69 23.88 11.16 -6.74
C VAL A 69 25.39 11.28 -6.68
N LEU A 70 26.08 10.16 -6.86
CA LEU A 70 27.54 10.10 -6.86
C LEU A 70 28.08 10.23 -8.27
N ILE A 71 28.87 11.27 -8.48
CA ILE A 71 29.63 11.56 -9.67
C ILE A 71 31.05 11.08 -9.45
N THR A 72 31.58 10.35 -10.42
CA THR A 72 32.96 9.87 -10.37
C THR A 72 33.74 10.44 -11.53
N THR A 73 34.77 11.25 -11.29
CA THR A 73 35.69 11.77 -12.31
C THR A 73 37.11 11.32 -12.02
N LYS A 74 37.94 11.21 -13.08
CA LYS A 74 39.37 11.02 -12.87
C LYS A 74 39.93 12.27 -12.22
N ASN A 75 40.78 12.06 -11.23
CA ASN A 75 41.64 13.10 -10.69
C ASN A 75 42.93 13.08 -11.52
N GLU A 76 42.96 13.84 -12.61
CA GLU A 76 44.16 13.98 -13.42
C GLU A 76 45.11 14.98 -12.74
N LYS A 77 46.34 14.54 -12.50
CA LYS A 77 47.34 15.27 -11.72
C LYS A 77 47.99 16.34 -12.59
N ASP A 78 47.26 17.41 -12.91
CA ASP A 78 47.90 18.68 -13.24
C ASP A 78 48.44 19.33 -11.94
N HIS A 79 49.31 20.33 -12.06
CA HIS A 79 49.95 20.96 -10.88
C HIS A 79 48.97 21.72 -9.96
N GLY A 80 47.65 21.73 -10.21
CA GLY A 80 46.66 22.48 -9.43
C GLY A 80 45.36 21.76 -9.06
N GLY A 81 45.05 20.59 -9.65
CA GLY A 81 43.75 19.91 -9.48
C GLY A 81 42.56 20.66 -10.09
N ILE A 82 42.82 21.64 -10.97
CA ILE A 82 41.81 22.58 -11.47
C ILE A 82 40.89 21.90 -12.49
N ASP A 83 41.47 21.17 -13.46
CA ASP A 83 40.70 20.57 -14.56
C ASP A 83 39.70 19.49 -14.09
N SER A 84 40.04 18.72 -13.06
CA SER A 84 39.16 17.68 -12.53
C SER A 84 38.01 18.25 -11.71
N SER A 85 38.22 19.42 -11.08
CA SER A 85 37.18 20.16 -10.37
C SER A 85 36.21 20.80 -11.35
N ASP A 86 36.71 21.45 -12.40
CA ASP A 86 35.87 22.09 -13.42
C ASP A 86 34.96 21.07 -14.13
N VAL A 87 35.47 19.88 -14.44
CA VAL A 87 34.66 18.79 -15.01
C VAL A 87 33.61 18.31 -14.02
N ALA A 88 33.91 18.26 -12.73
CA ALA A 88 32.93 17.89 -11.72
C ALA A 88 31.84 18.97 -11.58
N ASP A 89 32.23 20.24 -11.55
CA ASP A 89 31.31 21.37 -11.47
C ASP A 89 30.38 21.46 -12.68
N ASP A 90 30.87 21.20 -13.89
CA ASP A 90 30.04 21.11 -15.10
C ASP A 90 29.02 19.95 -15.01
N LEU A 91 29.45 18.78 -14.53
CA LEU A 91 28.56 17.63 -14.33
C LEU A 91 27.51 17.91 -13.23
N CYS A 92 27.91 18.55 -12.13
CA CYS A 92 27.00 19.01 -11.08
C CYS A 92 25.97 19.99 -11.63
N TYR A 93 26.41 20.97 -12.43
CA TYR A 93 25.51 21.94 -13.05
C TYR A 93 24.49 21.27 -13.99
N GLN A 94 24.92 20.30 -14.79
CA GLN A 94 24.02 19.53 -15.65
C GLN A 94 23.03 18.67 -14.84
N ILE A 95 23.48 18.02 -13.77
CA ILE A 95 22.60 17.27 -12.87
C ILE A 95 21.61 18.20 -12.17
N PHE A 96 22.06 19.36 -11.70
CA PHE A 96 21.22 20.37 -11.07
C PHE A 96 20.11 20.82 -12.01
N ASN A 97 20.45 21.19 -13.25
CA ASN A 97 19.46 21.57 -14.25
C ASN A 97 18.51 20.43 -14.63
N ALA A 98 18.99 19.18 -14.56
CA ALA A 98 18.14 18.03 -14.80
C ALA A 98 17.18 17.82 -13.62
N LEU A 99 17.64 17.85 -12.37
CA LEU A 99 16.87 17.38 -11.22
C LEU A 99 16.19 18.50 -10.42
N ALA A 100 16.86 19.63 -10.19
CA ALA A 100 16.30 20.70 -9.38
C ALA A 100 15.04 21.27 -10.05
N GLY A 101 13.94 21.34 -9.29
CA GLY A 101 12.65 21.78 -9.83
C GLY A 101 11.88 20.71 -10.61
N TRP A 102 12.47 19.54 -10.89
CA TRP A 102 11.76 18.47 -11.58
C TRP A 102 10.82 17.72 -10.64
N GLN A 103 9.60 17.46 -11.13
CA GLN A 103 8.59 16.66 -10.45
C GLN A 103 8.51 15.26 -11.10
N PRO A 104 9.05 14.20 -10.45
CA PRO A 104 9.08 12.86 -11.04
C PRO A 104 7.72 12.16 -11.04
N LEU A 105 6.83 12.53 -10.11
CA LEU A 105 5.48 11.96 -9.97
C LEU A 105 4.48 13.08 -9.68
N GLU A 106 3.26 12.97 -10.18
CA GLU A 106 2.19 13.93 -9.91
C GLU A 106 1.91 14.09 -8.40
N SER A 107 2.03 13.00 -7.64
CA SER A 107 1.82 12.99 -6.18
C SER A 107 3.03 13.46 -5.36
N SER A 108 4.06 13.99 -6.00
CA SER A 108 5.29 14.47 -5.35
C SER A 108 5.50 15.96 -5.58
N PHE A 109 6.23 16.62 -4.70
CA PHE A 109 6.70 17.98 -4.94
C PHE A 109 7.89 17.96 -5.90
N CYS A 110 8.32 19.14 -6.36
CA CYS A 110 9.55 19.26 -7.11
C CYS A 110 10.76 18.84 -6.26
N MET A 111 11.75 18.21 -6.89
CA MET A 111 13.01 17.89 -6.25
C MET A 111 13.78 19.17 -5.89
N SER A 112 14.32 19.21 -4.68
CA SER A 112 15.19 20.30 -4.19
C SER A 112 16.63 19.80 -4.01
N TYR A 113 17.59 20.66 -4.34
CA TYR A 113 18.98 20.42 -3.98
C TYR A 113 19.19 20.71 -2.49
N GLU A 114 19.86 19.81 -1.78
CA GLU A 114 20.10 19.93 -0.34
C GLU A 114 21.54 20.30 -0.03
N ARG A 115 22.50 19.52 -0.55
CA ARG A 115 23.94 19.71 -0.31
C ARG A 115 24.78 18.90 -1.28
N GLY A 116 26.06 19.27 -1.35
CA GLY A 116 27.11 18.53 -2.03
C GLY A 116 28.19 18.12 -1.03
N GLN A 117 28.88 17.02 -1.31
CA GLN A 117 30.02 16.58 -0.52
C GLN A 117 31.06 15.94 -1.43
N ASN A 118 32.32 16.31 -1.23
CA ASN A 118 33.46 15.70 -1.90
C ASN A 118 34.08 14.57 -1.06
N TYR A 119 34.61 13.58 -1.77
CA TYR A 119 35.48 12.53 -1.23
C TYR A 119 36.59 12.26 -2.24
N PHE A 120 37.81 12.06 -1.76
CA PHE A 120 38.98 11.79 -2.60
C PHE A 120 39.51 10.40 -2.25
N ASP A 121 39.72 9.57 -3.27
CA ASP A 121 40.46 8.32 -3.10
C ASP A 121 41.31 8.04 -4.34
N ARG A 122 42.61 7.80 -4.10
CA ARG A 122 43.65 7.56 -5.12
C ARG A 122 43.64 8.61 -6.25
N ASN A 123 43.20 8.21 -7.44
CA ASN A 123 43.18 9.00 -8.68
C ASN A 123 41.74 9.33 -9.12
N MET A 124 40.79 9.33 -8.19
CA MET A 124 39.39 9.61 -8.47
C MET A 124 38.88 10.72 -7.55
N LEU A 125 38.16 11.66 -8.15
CA LEU A 125 37.31 12.60 -7.42
C LEU A 125 35.90 11.99 -7.37
N PHE A 126 35.38 11.90 -6.14
CA PHE A 126 34.00 11.53 -5.86
C PHE A 126 33.25 12.76 -5.39
N TRP A 127 32.24 13.15 -6.14
CA TRP A 127 31.32 14.21 -5.72
C TRP A 127 29.94 13.64 -5.52
N THR A 128 29.36 13.81 -4.33
CA THR A 128 28.00 13.36 -4.02
C THR A 128 27.08 14.54 -3.84
N GLU A 129 26.07 14.64 -4.69
CA GLU A 129 24.96 15.58 -4.51
C GLU A 129 23.77 14.90 -3.84
N TYR A 130 23.10 15.61 -2.95
CA TYR A 130 21.90 15.13 -2.28
C TYR A 130 20.70 15.95 -2.73
N TYR A 131 19.69 15.26 -3.23
CA TYR A 131 18.42 15.83 -3.64
C TYR A 131 17.30 15.29 -2.77
N SER A 132 16.45 16.18 -2.30
CA SER A 132 15.26 15.83 -1.54
C SER A 132 14.04 15.82 -2.45
N LEU A 133 13.19 14.82 -2.24
CA LEU A 133 11.88 14.73 -2.85
C LEU A 133 10.84 14.60 -1.74
N PRO A 134 10.18 15.71 -1.36
CA PRO A 134 9.00 15.67 -0.52
C PRO A 134 7.85 15.02 -1.30
N ARG A 135 7.09 14.17 -0.62
CA ARG A 135 5.79 13.70 -1.11
C ARG A 135 4.78 13.77 0.02
N THR A 136 3.54 14.07 -0.33
CA THR A 136 2.44 13.96 0.60
C THR A 136 2.06 12.49 0.72
N ALA A 137 2.24 11.91 1.90
CA ALA A 137 1.58 10.67 2.28
C ALA A 137 0.27 11.06 2.96
N GLN A 138 -0.77 11.11 2.13
CA GLN A 138 -2.14 11.13 2.59
C GLN A 138 -2.66 9.71 2.53
N THR A 139 -2.96 9.14 3.69
CA THR A 139 -4.05 8.18 3.75
C THR A 139 -5.17 8.95 4.38
N SER A 140 -6.31 8.99 3.73
CA SER A 140 -7.51 9.19 4.51
C SER A 140 -7.53 8.06 5.57
N TYR A 141 -8.08 8.32 6.76
CA TYR A 141 -8.91 7.28 7.35
C TYR A 141 -9.78 6.86 6.19
N ASP A 142 -10.05 5.59 5.96
CA ASP A 142 -11.29 5.35 5.26
C ASP A 142 -12.36 5.94 6.20
N SER A 143 -12.67 7.24 6.06
CA SER A 143 -14.00 7.76 6.30
C SER A 143 -14.76 6.97 5.28
N VAL A 144 -15.15 5.76 5.69
CA VAL A 144 -16.06 4.94 4.95
C VAL A 144 -17.22 5.86 4.78
N ASP A 145 -17.33 6.42 3.58
CA ASP A 145 -18.58 6.99 3.15
C ASP A 145 -19.46 5.75 3.01
N TRP A 146 -20.16 5.44 4.10
CA TRP A 146 -21.08 4.32 4.20
C TRP A 146 -22.22 4.40 3.16
N THR A 147 -22.22 5.42 2.30
CA THR A 147 -23.22 5.67 1.27
C THR A 147 -22.76 5.43 -0.18
N GLN A 148 -21.49 5.10 -0.45
CA GLN A 148 -21.01 4.81 -1.81
C GLN A 148 -20.34 3.42 -1.93
N PRO A 149 -20.63 2.63 -2.99
CA PRO A 149 -20.05 1.31 -3.20
C PRO A 149 -18.55 1.43 -3.51
N TYR A 150 -17.71 0.74 -2.73
CA TYR A 150 -16.24 0.75 -2.83
C TYR A 150 -15.75 0.52 -4.26
N PRO A 151 -14.97 1.44 -4.88
CA PRO A 151 -14.16 1.08 -6.03
C PRO A 151 -12.98 0.24 -5.55
N TYR A 152 -12.91 -0.97 -6.09
CA TYR A 152 -11.79 -1.92 -6.07
C TYR A 152 -10.43 -1.34 -5.61
N HIS A 153 -9.92 -1.82 -4.47
CA HIS A 153 -8.51 -1.69 -4.11
C HIS A 153 -7.82 -3.06 -4.28
N PRO A 154 -6.91 -3.23 -5.27
CA PRO A 154 -6.31 -4.52 -5.63
C PRO A 154 -5.42 -5.17 -4.56
N ASN A 155 -5.22 -4.53 -3.40
CA ASN A 155 -4.24 -4.96 -2.40
C ASN A 155 -4.85 -5.31 -1.03
N TYR A 156 -6.16 -5.56 -0.92
CA TYR A 156 -6.71 -6.23 0.26
C TYR A 156 -6.78 -7.74 -0.02
N PRO A 157 -5.82 -8.55 0.48
CA PRO A 157 -5.92 -9.99 0.42
C PRO A 157 -7.06 -10.42 1.35
N GLY A 158 -8.27 -10.64 0.81
CA GLY A 158 -9.42 -11.08 1.61
C GLY A 158 -10.81 -10.72 1.06
N ALA A 159 -10.91 -9.94 -0.02
CA ALA A 159 -12.20 -9.58 -0.63
C ALA A 159 -12.43 -10.28 -1.98
N TYR A 160 -13.55 -10.98 -2.12
CA TYR A 160 -13.99 -11.61 -3.38
C TYR A 160 -15.19 -10.87 -3.96
N MET A 161 -15.14 -10.48 -5.23
CA MET A 161 -16.27 -9.88 -5.95
C MET A 161 -17.13 -10.97 -6.59
N MET A 162 -18.42 -11.01 -6.25
CA MET A 162 -19.37 -11.96 -6.82
C MET A 162 -20.75 -11.33 -7.04
N THR A 163 -21.52 -11.93 -7.94
CA THR A 163 -22.92 -11.55 -8.21
C THR A 163 -23.84 -12.16 -7.14
N THR A 164 -24.87 -11.43 -6.71
CA THR A 164 -25.87 -11.92 -5.73
C THR A 164 -27.24 -12.14 -6.38
N ASP A 165 -27.93 -13.22 -6.01
CA ASP A 165 -29.32 -13.47 -6.45
C ASP A 165 -30.37 -12.86 -5.53
N VAL A 166 -29.94 -12.41 -4.35
CA VAL A 166 -30.78 -11.82 -3.32
C VAL A 166 -30.32 -10.42 -2.97
N ALA A 167 -31.21 -9.62 -2.39
CA ALA A 167 -30.83 -8.34 -1.83
C ALA A 167 -29.95 -8.57 -0.59
N VAL A 168 -28.77 -7.94 -0.56
CA VAL A 168 -27.82 -8.04 0.54
C VAL A 168 -27.50 -6.68 1.12
N GLN A 169 -27.06 -6.67 2.38
CA GLN A 169 -26.60 -5.50 3.12
C GLN A 169 -25.22 -5.78 3.71
N THR A 170 -24.50 -4.73 4.06
CA THR A 170 -23.24 -4.85 4.81
C THR A 170 -23.44 -5.71 6.06
N GLY A 171 -22.62 -6.74 6.21
CA GLY A 171 -22.65 -7.68 7.33
C GLY A 171 -23.53 -8.91 7.12
N HIS A 172 -24.27 -9.05 6.01
CA HIS A 172 -24.98 -10.29 5.73
C HIS A 172 -23.98 -11.45 5.56
N PRO A 173 -24.11 -12.54 6.33
CA PRO A 173 -23.44 -13.78 6.02
C PRO A 173 -24.04 -14.39 4.76
N VAL A 174 -23.15 -14.77 3.84
CA VAL A 174 -23.52 -15.31 2.53
C VAL A 174 -22.79 -16.64 2.27
N TYR A 175 -23.37 -17.44 1.39
CA TYR A 175 -22.76 -18.65 0.84
C TYR A 175 -22.80 -18.58 -0.68
N ILE A 176 -22.00 -19.42 -1.34
CA ILE A 176 -21.98 -19.55 -2.80
C ILE A 176 -22.96 -20.67 -3.17
N ASN A 177 -23.99 -20.36 -3.96
CA ASN A 177 -24.96 -21.33 -4.44
C ASN A 177 -24.40 -22.16 -5.61
N ALA A 178 -25.20 -23.12 -6.11
CA ALA A 178 -24.78 -24.01 -7.19
C ALA A 178 -24.52 -23.28 -8.54
N GLU A 179 -25.01 -22.06 -8.70
CA GLU A 179 -24.85 -21.22 -9.89
C GLU A 179 -23.63 -20.28 -9.78
N ASN A 180 -22.84 -20.38 -8.69
CA ASN A 180 -21.74 -19.49 -8.33
C ASN A 180 -22.17 -18.05 -8.02
N HIS A 181 -23.40 -17.87 -7.59
CA HIS A 181 -23.93 -16.60 -7.10
C HIS A 181 -24.05 -16.62 -5.58
N LEU A 182 -24.13 -15.43 -4.99
CA LEU A 182 -24.30 -15.26 -3.56
C LEU A 182 -25.76 -15.34 -3.16
N GLU A 183 -26.00 -16.05 -2.06
CA GLU A 183 -27.26 -16.09 -1.33
C GLU A 183 -27.01 -15.98 0.18
N LEU A 184 -28.07 -15.68 0.95
CA LEU A 184 -27.99 -15.59 2.39
C LEU A 184 -27.70 -16.95 3.04
N ALA A 185 -26.61 -17.00 3.80
CA ALA A 185 -26.20 -18.17 4.57
C ALA A 185 -27.13 -18.38 5.77
N CYS A 186 -27.28 -19.64 6.16
CA CYS A 186 -28.10 -20.05 7.31
C CYS A 186 -27.61 -21.41 7.81
N ALA A 187 -27.64 -21.61 9.13
CA ALA A 187 -27.09 -22.80 9.78
C ALA A 187 -28.09 -23.98 9.85
N GLU A 188 -29.17 -23.94 9.08
CA GLU A 188 -30.22 -24.97 9.06
C GLU A 188 -29.92 -26.14 8.11
N SER A 189 -29.10 -25.91 7.09
CA SER A 189 -28.77 -26.90 6.07
C SER A 189 -27.32 -26.81 5.59
N LEU A 190 -26.72 -27.95 5.24
CA LEU A 190 -25.30 -28.03 4.86
C LEU A 190 -24.84 -27.02 3.79
N PRO A 191 -25.52 -26.87 2.63
CA PRO A 191 -25.03 -25.96 1.60
C PRO A 191 -25.05 -24.50 2.06
N ARG A 192 -26.03 -24.11 2.89
CA ARG A 192 -26.17 -22.75 3.42
C ARG A 192 -25.28 -22.49 4.63
N ALA A 193 -24.98 -23.54 5.39
CA ALA A 193 -24.25 -23.46 6.64
C ALA A 193 -22.74 -23.35 6.46
N GLN A 194 -22.21 -23.70 5.27
CA GLN A 194 -20.78 -23.58 4.99
C GLN A 194 -20.25 -22.16 5.16
N GLY A 195 -21.07 -21.13 4.94
CA GLY A 195 -20.75 -19.73 5.20
C GLY A 195 -19.47 -19.28 4.48
N PHE A 196 -19.62 -18.58 3.36
CA PHE A 196 -18.46 -18.11 2.60
C PHE A 196 -17.81 -16.86 3.21
N GLY A 197 -18.63 -15.90 3.66
CA GLY A 197 -18.13 -14.66 4.24
C GLY A 197 -19.23 -13.64 4.51
N LEU A 198 -18.85 -12.40 4.80
CA LEU A 198 -19.75 -11.28 5.05
C LEU A 198 -19.74 -10.26 3.92
N CYS A 199 -20.92 -9.82 3.46
CA CYS A 199 -21.02 -8.76 2.44
C CYS A 199 -20.44 -7.44 2.96
N ALA A 200 -19.58 -6.80 2.17
CA ALA A 200 -18.94 -5.52 2.52
C ALA A 200 -19.86 -4.31 2.29
N PHE A 201 -20.74 -4.37 1.28
CA PHE A 201 -21.65 -3.28 0.91
C PHE A 201 -22.98 -3.82 0.38
N PRO A 202 -24.07 -3.04 0.39
CA PRO A 202 -25.37 -3.50 -0.09
C PRO A 202 -25.39 -3.69 -1.61
N ALA A 203 -26.16 -4.68 -2.05
CA ALA A 203 -26.42 -4.93 -3.47
C ALA A 203 -27.83 -5.51 -3.65
N ASN A 204 -28.46 -5.17 -4.78
CA ASN A 204 -29.71 -5.79 -5.21
C ASN A 204 -29.44 -7.07 -6.01
N PRO A 205 -30.45 -7.94 -6.22
CA PRO A 205 -30.32 -9.10 -7.11
C PRO A 205 -29.74 -8.73 -8.49
N GLY A 206 -28.79 -9.54 -8.97
CA GLY A 206 -28.00 -9.29 -10.18
C GLY A 206 -26.86 -8.27 -10.02
N GLY A 207 -26.74 -7.64 -8.85
CA GLY A 207 -25.65 -6.73 -8.52
C GLY A 207 -24.37 -7.47 -8.10
N ASN A 208 -23.23 -6.80 -8.22
CA ASN A 208 -21.96 -7.31 -7.71
C ASN A 208 -21.69 -6.78 -6.30
N VAL A 209 -21.17 -7.64 -5.44
CA VAL A 209 -20.82 -7.31 -4.05
C VAL A 209 -19.47 -7.92 -3.67
N SER A 210 -18.66 -7.16 -2.92
CA SER A 210 -17.47 -7.69 -2.26
C SER A 210 -17.86 -8.48 -1.03
N VAL A 211 -17.24 -9.64 -0.83
CA VAL A 211 -17.38 -10.46 0.38
C VAL A 211 -16.05 -10.54 1.10
N TYR A 212 -16.06 -10.21 2.40
CA TYR A 212 -14.92 -10.38 3.30
C TYR A 212 -14.95 -11.76 3.92
N VAL A 213 -13.83 -12.48 3.83
CA VAL A 213 -13.64 -13.81 4.44
C VAL A 213 -12.78 -13.75 5.70
N ASP A 214 -12.11 -12.63 5.94
CA ASP A 214 -11.18 -12.34 7.03
C ASP A 214 -11.10 -10.81 7.23
N GLY A 215 -10.58 -10.36 8.37
CA GLY A 215 -10.44 -8.96 8.74
C GLY A 215 -11.67 -8.37 9.43
N PHE A 216 -11.87 -7.06 9.32
CA PHE A 216 -12.90 -6.37 10.10
C PHE A 216 -14.08 -5.92 9.23
N ILE A 217 -15.29 -5.99 9.80
CA ILE A 217 -16.46 -5.33 9.25
C ILE A 217 -17.10 -4.42 10.30
N SER A 218 -17.32 -3.16 9.92
CA SER A 218 -17.95 -2.17 10.78
C SER A 218 -19.32 -1.78 10.23
N ARG A 219 -20.24 -1.42 11.13
CA ARG A 219 -21.55 -0.84 10.79
C ARG A 219 -22.13 -0.09 11.99
N ALA A 220 -22.74 1.07 11.72
CA ALA A 220 -23.34 1.91 12.74
C ALA A 220 -24.62 1.32 13.38
N ASP A 221 -25.40 0.55 12.63
CA ASP A 221 -26.62 -0.11 13.12
C ASP A 221 -26.56 -1.60 12.82
N TRP A 222 -26.44 -2.42 13.87
CA TRP A 222 -26.35 -3.87 13.72
C TRP A 222 -27.71 -4.60 13.54
N THR A 223 -28.83 -3.90 13.71
CA THR A 223 -30.18 -4.48 13.84
C THR A 223 -30.56 -5.39 12.65
N PRO A 224 -30.29 -5.02 11.39
CA PRO A 224 -30.56 -5.91 10.26
C PRO A 224 -29.83 -7.25 10.26
N ILE A 225 -28.77 -7.45 11.06
CA ILE A 225 -27.96 -8.69 11.06
C ILE A 225 -28.10 -9.44 12.37
N THR A 226 -28.12 -8.75 13.51
CA THR A 226 -28.15 -9.38 14.85
C THR A 226 -29.45 -9.16 15.62
N GLY A 227 -30.36 -8.32 15.11
CA GLY A 227 -31.55 -7.90 15.84
C GLY A 227 -31.28 -6.86 16.94
N THR A 228 -30.04 -6.40 17.11
CA THR A 228 -29.63 -5.39 18.08
C THR A 228 -28.87 -4.25 17.41
N LEU A 229 -29.05 -3.02 17.90
CA LEU A 229 -28.38 -1.83 17.36
C LEU A 229 -26.85 -1.93 17.42
N PHE A 230 -26.32 -2.54 18.48
CA PHE A 230 -24.89 -2.72 18.68
C PHE A 230 -24.53 -4.17 18.93
N LEU A 231 -23.30 -4.52 18.58
CA LEU A 231 -22.63 -5.71 19.04
C LEU A 231 -22.22 -5.56 20.51
N ILE A 232 -21.98 -6.69 21.18
CA ILE A 232 -21.44 -6.71 22.54
C ILE A 232 -19.94 -7.03 22.43
N PRO A 233 -19.03 -6.09 22.75
CA PRO A 233 -17.59 -6.33 22.68
C PRO A 233 -17.18 -7.58 23.47
N GLY A 234 -16.30 -8.38 22.88
CA GLY A 234 -15.82 -9.66 23.39
C GLY A 234 -16.78 -10.84 23.20
N LYS A 235 -17.96 -10.66 22.59
CA LYS A 235 -18.85 -11.77 22.24
C LYS A 235 -18.54 -12.33 20.86
N THR A 236 -18.53 -13.66 20.78
CA THR A 236 -18.52 -14.40 19.52
C THR A 236 -19.93 -14.45 18.93
N TYR A 237 -20.02 -14.26 17.62
CA TYR A 237 -21.24 -14.31 16.85
C TYR A 237 -21.22 -15.53 15.92
N TYR A 238 -22.36 -16.19 15.85
CA TYR A 238 -22.57 -17.44 15.12
C TYR A 238 -23.60 -17.23 14.02
N LEU A 239 -23.51 -18.04 12.97
CA LEU A 239 -24.54 -18.08 11.93
C LEU A 239 -25.88 -18.51 12.54
N SER A 240 -26.95 -17.77 12.26
CA SER A 240 -28.30 -18.12 12.72
C SER A 240 -28.80 -19.40 12.05
N ASN A 241 -29.44 -20.28 12.83
CA ASN A 241 -30.08 -21.50 12.33
C ASN A 241 -31.59 -21.34 12.09
N THR A 242 -32.16 -20.16 12.34
CA THR A 242 -33.60 -19.89 12.15
C THR A 242 -33.89 -18.82 11.12
N GLU A 243 -32.96 -17.90 10.88
CA GLU A 243 -33.15 -16.76 9.97
C GLU A 243 -31.95 -16.63 9.02
N PRO A 244 -32.15 -16.79 7.70
CA PRO A 244 -31.09 -16.59 6.74
C PRO A 244 -30.52 -15.18 6.77
N GLY A 245 -29.19 -15.07 6.65
CA GLY A 245 -28.50 -13.79 6.63
C GLY A 245 -28.38 -13.15 8.02
N LYS A 246 -28.61 -13.90 9.10
CA LYS A 246 -28.50 -13.36 10.47
C LYS A 246 -27.34 -13.97 11.24
N LEU A 247 -26.85 -13.19 12.19
CA LEU A 247 -25.91 -13.63 13.21
C LEU A 247 -26.55 -13.59 14.58
N THR A 248 -26.15 -14.50 15.47
CA THR A 248 -26.63 -14.58 16.85
C THR A 248 -25.45 -14.67 17.81
N SER A 249 -25.55 -14.04 18.98
CA SER A 249 -24.56 -14.18 20.07
C SER A 249 -24.78 -15.42 20.93
N THR A 250 -25.89 -16.14 20.71
CA THR A 250 -26.18 -17.43 21.33
C THR A 250 -25.86 -18.54 20.34
N PRO A 251 -24.94 -19.47 20.65
CA PRO A 251 -24.64 -20.60 19.78
C PRO A 251 -25.90 -21.40 19.44
N PRO A 252 -26.13 -21.76 18.17
CA PRO A 252 -27.14 -22.76 17.80
C PRO A 252 -26.99 -24.06 18.60
N THR A 253 -28.11 -24.69 18.95
CA THR A 253 -28.15 -25.99 19.63
C THR A 253 -28.58 -27.14 18.71
N THR A 254 -29.02 -26.83 17.50
CA THR A 254 -29.46 -27.80 16.46
C THR A 254 -29.03 -27.29 15.08
N GLY A 255 -28.92 -28.19 14.10
CA GLY A 255 -28.48 -27.86 12.75
C GLY A 255 -26.96 -27.84 12.67
N TYR A 256 -26.39 -26.70 12.29
CA TYR A 256 -24.95 -26.51 12.19
C TYR A 256 -24.47 -25.34 13.04
N LEU A 257 -23.26 -25.47 13.57
CA LEU A 257 -22.55 -24.43 14.31
C LEU A 257 -21.43 -23.89 13.42
N LEU A 258 -21.52 -22.61 13.10
CA LEU A 258 -20.45 -21.85 12.45
C LEU A 258 -20.21 -20.58 13.28
N SER A 259 -19.02 -20.46 13.87
CA SER A 259 -18.56 -19.18 14.41
C SER A 259 -18.12 -18.30 13.25
N VAL A 260 -18.61 -17.08 13.22
CA VAL A 260 -18.35 -16.12 12.14
C VAL A 260 -17.32 -15.08 12.56
N GLY A 261 -17.29 -14.71 13.84
CA GLY A 261 -16.36 -13.71 14.32
C GLY A 261 -16.59 -13.27 15.75
N THR A 262 -15.70 -12.42 16.24
CA THR A 262 -15.76 -11.84 17.59
C THR A 262 -15.88 -10.33 17.52
N ALA A 263 -16.82 -9.76 18.28
CA ALA A 263 -16.99 -8.31 18.31
C ALA A 263 -15.83 -7.64 19.06
N ILE A 264 -15.10 -6.75 18.41
CA ILE A 264 -14.02 -5.97 19.04
C ILE A 264 -14.52 -4.63 19.57
N TYR A 265 -15.54 -4.06 18.91
CA TYR A 265 -16.22 -2.82 19.28
C TYR A 265 -17.74 -2.97 19.12
N PRO A 266 -18.56 -2.07 19.67
CA PRO A 266 -20.01 -2.12 19.51
C PRO A 266 -20.49 -2.04 18.06
N ASP A 267 -19.66 -1.50 17.17
CA ASP A 267 -19.94 -1.34 15.75
C ASP A 267 -19.08 -2.25 14.85
N THR A 268 -18.12 -3.01 15.40
CA THR A 268 -17.10 -3.70 14.61
C THR A 268 -16.94 -5.16 15.02
N LEU A 269 -17.06 -6.05 14.03
CA LEU A 269 -16.82 -7.49 14.13
C LEU A 269 -15.49 -7.84 13.46
N ASP A 270 -14.64 -8.56 14.18
CA ASP A 270 -13.48 -9.24 13.61
C ASP A 270 -13.93 -10.59 13.05
N ILE A 271 -13.68 -10.83 11.77
CA ILE A 271 -14.18 -11.98 11.02
C ILE A 271 -13.21 -13.14 11.22
N GLU A 272 -13.69 -14.20 11.87
CA GLU A 272 -12.96 -15.42 12.17
C GLU A 272 -13.86 -16.61 11.85
N ILE A 273 -14.00 -16.92 10.56
CA ILE A 273 -14.89 -18.00 10.12
C ILE A 273 -14.26 -19.35 10.51
N SER A 274 -14.93 -20.06 11.42
CA SER A 274 -14.44 -21.33 11.96
C SER A 274 -14.75 -22.50 11.03
N GLN A 275 -14.21 -23.66 11.36
CA GLN A 275 -14.69 -24.91 10.78
C GLN A 275 -16.17 -25.15 11.14
N LEU A 276 -16.95 -25.60 10.16
CA LEU A 276 -18.35 -25.96 10.33
C LEU A 276 -18.49 -27.25 11.17
N ILE A 277 -19.40 -27.24 12.14
CA ILE A 277 -19.69 -28.40 13.00
C ILE A 277 -21.18 -28.75 12.88
N GLN A 278 -21.50 -30.02 12.58
CA GLN A 278 -22.87 -30.50 12.63
C GLN A 278 -23.27 -30.80 14.09
N LEU A 279 -24.43 -30.28 14.51
CA LEU A 279 -25.00 -30.51 15.83
C LEU A 279 -26.03 -31.64 15.76
N ILE A 280 -26.05 -32.46 16.80
CA ILE A 280 -26.95 -33.62 16.96
C ILE A 280 -28.16 -33.21 17.78
#